data_AF-A0A517IFX6-F1
#
_entry.id   AF-A0A517IFX6-F1
#
_cell.length_a   1.000
_cell.length_b   1.000
_cell.length_c   1.000
_cell.angle_alpha   90.00
_cell.angle_beta   90.00
_cell.angle_gamma   90.00
#
_symmetry.space_group_name_H-M   'P 1'
#
loop_
_entity.id
_entity.type
_entity.pdbx_description
1 polymer ?
#
loop_
_entity_poly.entity_id
_entity_poly.type
_entity_poly.pdbx_seq_one_letter_code
_entity_poly.pdbx_strand_id
1 'polypeptide(L)'
;MPLFSNLGFQKKIMLSYLVMMLLIGCVTTLFSYQMTKVTSDEVYLTQNLLPQTSALLEVKNQIYTKTYALNMYTSTRDESYLDQYYTNLIDTARFSSLPKTEANSGLFTIIESISQLDFIFLNKINPLLQAGNVPAVSYVLDNEVKPLLDRLERDLSFSLNQLEYQTNKEFQNSNESIKVSLILTYSVSVASILFGLFCTFYFRNELLRPIQSLMQQAREVSKGTFGQQIVYTHQDEFLELAQEFNKMSSSIANLFAQDERQRQILTEEKNIREQILNSLPVGIITHSHATVGLHVNQLAKHLVRLDDHGYPVSKDSFEAPTRNESTPWFVNRKMTLYKKDDTPFIALVSYIPLHNHHHDQETGWMVAFLDITEQEQIQEYLNQSEKLAMVGQLAAGAAHEIRNPLTVIYGFIQLLEQRLSNQERDLYYLPLILQEIERVNRIVTELLMLSKPSKPDYREVPLAGVVHSILPLMNAEAMLHGIQIVDRCDPSIRIHVDVEQLKQILLNLMKNSIEAMKDGGVLSIESRLDDQAVHIHVSDTGEGISQEYLVRIFDPFFSLKEDGTGLGLPISRRMVENHGGELHVNSKLGKGTEIIISLPLTPKED
;
A
#
# COMPACT_ATOMS: atom_id res chain seq x y z
N MET A 1 6.26 29.10 45.91
CA MET A 1 7.29 28.12 45.50
C MET A 1 7.48 28.10 43.96
N PRO A 2 7.96 29.17 43.31
CA PRO A 2 8.35 29.12 41.89
C PRO A 2 9.80 28.69 41.64
N LEU A 3 10.65 28.61 42.68
CA LEU A 3 12.07 28.28 42.52
C LEU A 3 12.34 26.81 42.16
N PHE A 4 11.39 25.90 42.42
CA PHE A 4 11.56 24.45 42.26
C PHE A 4 10.87 23.86 41.02
N SER A 5 10.06 24.64 40.30
CA SER A 5 9.31 24.13 39.14
C SER A 5 10.20 23.83 37.94
N ASN A 6 11.31 24.57 37.79
CA ASN A 6 12.21 24.50 36.62
C ASN A 6 13.51 23.72 36.91
N LEU A 7 13.61 23.08 38.09
CA LEU A 7 14.71 22.19 38.39
C LEU A 7 14.48 20.86 37.66
N GLY A 8 15.49 20.41 36.91
CA GLY A 8 15.47 19.09 36.29
C GLY A 8 15.18 17.98 37.30
N PHE A 9 14.50 16.93 36.84
CA PHE A 9 14.10 15.75 37.57
C PHE A 9 15.21 15.18 38.45
N GLN A 10 16.44 15.05 37.91
CA GLN A 10 17.56 14.53 38.69
C GLN A 10 17.89 15.43 39.89
N LYS A 11 17.80 16.75 39.70
CA LYS A 11 18.02 17.74 40.77
C LYS A 11 16.88 17.76 41.78
N LYS A 12 15.62 17.60 41.34
CA LYS A 12 14.46 17.42 42.23
C LYS A 12 14.62 16.18 43.12
N ILE A 13 15.03 15.05 42.54
CA ILE A 13 15.32 13.82 43.31
C ILE A 13 16.45 14.04 44.30
N MET A 14 17.60 14.56 43.85
CA MET A 14 18.74 14.79 44.73
C MET A 14 18.39 15.73 45.89
N LEU A 15 17.61 16.78 45.63
CA LEU A 15 17.13 17.69 46.66
C LEU A 15 16.19 17.00 47.65
N SER A 16 15.23 16.18 47.16
CA SER A 16 14.34 15.41 48.04
C SER A 16 15.11 14.44 48.94
N TYR A 17 16.14 13.80 48.40
CA TYR A 17 17.00 12.88 49.13
C TYR A 17 17.87 13.61 50.16
N LEU A 18 18.43 14.77 49.79
CA LEU A 18 19.19 15.63 50.69
C LEU A 18 18.32 16.09 51.87
N VAL A 19 17.10 16.55 51.60
CA VAL A 19 16.13 16.96 52.64
C VAL A 19 15.78 15.79 53.55
N MET A 20 15.53 14.60 52.97
CA MET A 20 15.25 13.39 53.75
C MET A 20 16.43 12.99 54.64
N MET A 21 17.67 13.01 54.11
CA MET A 21 18.87 12.70 54.89
C MET A 21 19.10 13.70 56.03
N LEU A 22 18.86 15.00 55.78
CA LEU A 22 18.97 16.03 56.81
C LEU A 22 17.91 15.84 57.90
N LEU A 23 16.66 15.52 57.52
CA LEU A 23 15.59 15.20 58.46
C LEU A 23 15.91 13.97 59.32
N ILE A 24 16.38 12.88 58.71
CA ILE A 24 16.80 11.67 59.43
C ILE A 24 17.96 12.00 60.38
N GLY A 25 18.94 12.80 59.94
CA GLY A 25 20.04 13.27 60.79
C GLY A 25 19.57 14.09 62.00
N CYS A 26 18.63 15.01 61.80
CA CYS A 26 18.05 15.82 62.87
C CYS A 26 17.25 14.95 63.87
N VAL A 27 16.46 14.00 63.38
CA VAL A 27 15.69 13.07 64.22
C VAL A 27 16.61 12.17 65.04
N THR A 28 17.62 11.58 64.42
CA THR A 28 18.55 10.66 65.08
C THR A 28 19.39 11.36 66.15
N THR A 29 19.87 12.57 65.87
CA THR A 29 20.61 13.38 66.86
C THR A 29 19.73 13.78 68.04
N LEU A 30 18.48 14.18 67.79
CA LEU A 30 17.52 14.52 68.83
C LEU A 30 17.18 13.32 69.72
N PHE A 31 16.97 12.14 69.12
CA PHE A 31 16.72 10.90 69.86
C PHE A 31 17.92 10.49 70.71
N SER A 32 19.14 10.57 70.14
CA SER A 32 20.38 10.27 70.86
C SER A 32 20.58 11.18 72.08
N TYR A 33 20.29 12.48 71.94
CA TYR A 33 20.35 13.44 73.05
C TYR A 33 19.36 13.08 74.17
N GLN A 34 18.10 12.77 73.84
CA GLN A 34 17.09 12.38 74.82
C GLN A 34 17.47 11.09 75.56
N MET A 35 17.94 10.08 74.83
CA MET A 35 18.34 8.81 75.44
C MET A 35 19.53 8.98 76.38
N THR A 36 20.51 9.81 76.01
CA THR A 36 21.66 10.14 76.86
C THR A 36 21.19 10.84 78.14
N LYS A 37 20.23 11.77 78.04
CA LYS A 37 19.68 12.48 79.19
C LYS A 37 18.96 11.54 80.17
N VAL A 38 18.07 10.69 79.68
CA VAL A 38 17.36 9.70 80.52
C VAL A 38 18.33 8.75 81.21
N THR A 39 19.34 8.25 80.49
CA THR A 39 20.36 7.35 81.04
C THR A 39 21.19 8.06 82.13
N SER A 40 21.54 9.33 81.94
CA SER A 40 22.25 10.15 82.94
C SER A 40 21.44 10.30 84.23
N ASP A 41 20.15 10.64 84.11
CA ASP A 41 19.25 10.83 85.26
C ASP A 41 19.10 9.51 86.05
N GLU A 42 18.99 8.37 85.36
CA GLU A 42 18.90 7.03 85.97
C GLU A 42 20.20 6.62 86.69
N VAL A 43 21.36 6.87 86.10
CA VAL A 43 22.66 6.58 86.71
C VAL A 43 22.86 7.40 87.99
N TYR A 44 22.46 8.68 87.98
CA TYR A 44 22.57 9.53 89.16
C TYR A 44 21.71 9.03 90.33
N LEU A 45 20.46 8.64 90.07
CA LEU A 45 19.56 8.08 91.07
C LEU A 45 20.12 6.77 91.68
N THR A 46 20.53 5.84 90.82
CA THR A 46 20.96 4.49 91.23
C THR A 46 22.31 4.46 91.93
N GLN A 47 23.28 5.29 91.51
CA GLN A 47 24.64 5.25 92.05
C GLN A 47 24.89 6.24 93.21
N ASN A 48 24.15 7.35 93.30
CA ASN A 48 24.42 8.37 94.33
C ASN A 48 23.35 8.41 95.43
N LEU A 49 22.08 8.57 95.07
CA LEU A 49 21.00 8.85 96.04
C LEU A 49 20.55 7.59 96.79
N LEU A 50 20.35 6.47 96.08
CA LEU A 50 19.90 5.20 96.66
C LEU A 50 20.87 4.65 97.73
N PRO A 51 22.19 4.55 97.47
CA PRO A 51 23.15 4.08 98.48
C PRO A 51 23.21 4.99 99.71
N GLN A 52 23.19 6.32 99.53
CA GLN A 52 23.19 7.26 100.65
C GLN A 52 21.92 7.13 101.52
N THR A 53 20.77 6.91 100.89
CA THR A 53 19.50 6.72 101.60
C THR A 53 19.53 5.46 102.43
N SER A 54 20.06 4.37 101.87
CA SER A 54 20.22 3.11 102.60
C SER A 54 21.15 3.25 103.80
N ALA A 55 22.28 3.94 103.64
CA ALA A 55 23.25 4.17 104.71
C ALA A 55 22.69 5.03 105.85
N LEU A 56 21.97 6.11 105.52
CA LEU A 56 21.39 7.00 106.52
C LEU A 56 20.25 6.31 107.29
N LEU A 57 19.49 5.41 106.65
CA LEU A 57 18.47 4.59 107.29
C LEU A 57 19.08 3.54 108.25
N GLU A 58 20.22 2.95 107.87
CA GLU A 58 20.97 2.05 108.75
C GLU A 58 21.50 2.81 109.98
N VAL A 59 22.09 3.99 109.78
CA VAL A 59 22.54 4.87 110.87
C VAL A 59 21.38 5.26 111.79
N LYS A 60 20.21 5.61 111.24
CA LYS A 60 18.98 5.88 112.01
C LYS A 60 18.64 4.71 112.93
N ASN A 61 18.59 3.50 112.39
CA ASN A 61 18.26 2.30 113.16
C ASN A 61 19.25 2.05 114.31
N GLN A 62 20.55 2.30 114.07
CA GLN A 62 21.58 2.15 115.08
C GLN A 62 21.43 3.19 116.21
N ILE A 63 21.16 4.45 115.89
CA ILE A 63 20.93 5.50 116.89
C ILE A 63 19.71 5.16 117.75
N TYR A 64 18.61 4.71 117.15
CA TYR A 64 17.45 4.26 117.92
C TYR A 64 17.79 3.12 118.88
N THR A 65 18.53 2.12 118.40
CA THR A 65 18.93 0.97 119.21
C THR A 65 19.84 1.39 120.37
N LYS A 66 20.81 2.28 120.12
CA LYS A 66 21.73 2.82 121.12
C LYS A 66 21.01 3.68 122.15
N THR A 67 20.13 4.56 121.71
CA THR A 67 19.30 5.43 122.56
C THR A 67 18.40 4.61 123.47
N TYR A 68 17.75 3.59 122.90
CA TYR A 68 16.90 2.68 123.64
C TYR A 68 17.69 1.92 124.71
N ALA A 69 18.85 1.36 124.35
CA ALA A 69 19.75 0.67 125.28
C ALA A 69 20.17 1.59 126.45
N LEU A 70 20.60 2.83 126.17
CA LEU A 70 20.97 3.78 127.21
C LEU A 70 19.80 4.16 128.12
N ASN A 71 18.63 4.45 127.55
CA ASN A 71 17.44 4.85 128.31
C ASN A 71 16.89 3.71 129.17
N MET A 72 16.95 2.47 128.68
CA MET A 72 16.55 1.31 129.46
C MET A 72 17.54 1.09 130.60
N TYR A 73 18.85 1.16 130.33
CA TYR A 73 19.87 1.05 131.38
C TYR A 73 19.69 2.10 132.49
N THR A 74 19.46 3.38 132.16
CA THR A 74 19.26 4.43 133.18
C THR A 74 18.03 4.19 134.05
N SER A 75 16.98 3.60 133.46
CA SER A 75 15.71 3.38 134.14
C SER A 75 15.69 2.09 134.96
N THR A 76 16.23 0.99 134.43
CA THR A 76 16.14 -0.36 135.02
C THR A 76 17.41 -0.76 135.78
N ARG A 77 18.56 -0.16 135.45
CA ARG A 77 19.91 -0.54 135.91
C ARG A 77 20.31 -1.98 135.55
N ASP A 78 19.70 -2.56 134.53
CA ASP A 78 20.01 -3.90 134.03
C ASP A 78 21.17 -3.83 133.01
N GLU A 79 22.27 -4.52 133.32
CA GLU A 79 23.49 -4.53 132.50
C GLU A 79 23.30 -5.19 131.12
N SER A 80 22.27 -6.02 130.93
CA SER A 80 21.99 -6.65 129.62
C SER A 80 21.72 -5.64 128.49
N TYR A 81 21.22 -4.44 128.83
CA TYR A 81 21.05 -3.35 127.85
C TYR A 81 22.39 -2.72 127.44
N LEU A 82 23.43 -2.81 128.26
CA LEU A 82 24.78 -2.36 127.89
C LEU A 82 25.41 -3.33 126.88
N ASP A 83 25.21 -4.65 127.04
CA ASP A 83 25.65 -5.64 126.06
C ASP A 83 25.03 -5.38 124.68
N GLN A 84 23.74 -5.00 124.63
CA GLN A 84 23.08 -4.58 123.40
C GLN A 84 23.70 -3.32 122.77
N TYR A 85 24.21 -2.39 123.59
CA TYR A 85 24.94 -1.23 123.10
C TYR A 85 26.30 -1.63 122.51
N TYR A 86 27.07 -2.48 123.19
CA TYR A 86 28.38 -2.97 122.74
C TYR A 86 28.31 -3.76 121.44
N THR A 87 27.26 -4.57 121.27
CA THR A 87 27.05 -5.35 120.04
C THR A 87 26.79 -4.47 118.81
N ASN A 88 26.39 -3.21 119.03
CA ASN A 88 26.06 -2.23 118.00
C ASN A 88 27.05 -1.06 117.94
N LEU A 89 28.32 -1.26 118.29
CA LEU A 89 29.38 -0.27 118.03
C LEU A 89 29.51 -0.01 116.51
N ILE A 90 29.69 1.25 116.11
CA ILE A 90 29.75 1.56 114.68
C ILE A 90 31.04 1.02 114.07
N ASP A 91 30.88 0.07 113.15
CA ASP A 91 31.94 -0.28 112.21
C ASP A 91 32.01 0.78 111.10
N THR A 92 32.80 1.81 111.35
CA THR A 92 33.05 2.89 110.38
C THR A 92 33.65 2.38 109.06
N ALA A 93 34.22 1.16 109.04
CA ALA A 93 34.73 0.55 107.82
C ALA A 93 33.63 0.16 106.83
N ARG A 94 32.38 -0.08 107.28
CA ARG A 94 31.25 -0.36 106.37
C ARG A 94 30.90 0.81 105.47
N PHE A 95 31.12 2.04 105.93
CA PHE A 95 30.86 3.27 105.18
C PHE A 95 32.07 3.74 104.36
N SER A 96 33.19 3.01 104.38
CA SER A 96 34.40 3.34 103.62
C SER A 96 34.23 3.26 102.10
N SER A 97 33.21 2.51 101.64
CA SER A 97 32.84 2.37 100.24
C SER A 97 32.06 3.57 99.67
N LEU A 98 31.53 4.45 100.54
CA LEU A 98 30.83 5.66 100.11
C LEU A 98 31.85 6.78 99.83
N PRO A 99 31.86 7.36 98.62
CA PRO A 99 32.78 8.46 98.32
C PRO A 99 32.44 9.68 99.17
N LYS A 100 33.43 10.27 99.85
CA LYS A 100 33.26 11.55 100.55
C LYS A 100 33.12 12.68 99.53
N THR A 101 31.93 13.23 99.42
CA THR A 101 31.56 14.34 98.53
C THR A 101 30.94 15.48 99.36
N GLU A 102 30.87 16.69 98.82
CA GLU A 102 30.15 17.78 99.49
C GLU A 102 28.70 17.41 99.78
N ALA A 103 28.06 16.66 98.87
CA ALA A 103 26.66 16.26 98.96
C ALA A 103 26.35 15.31 100.13
N ASN A 104 27.30 14.49 100.57
CA ASN A 104 27.13 13.56 101.70
C ASN A 104 28.01 13.90 102.91
N SER A 105 28.56 15.11 102.95
CA SER A 105 29.33 15.61 104.10
C SER A 105 28.55 15.48 105.41
N GLY A 106 27.25 15.78 105.41
CA GLY A 106 26.37 15.64 106.57
C GLY A 106 26.27 14.21 107.13
N LEU A 107 26.24 13.18 106.26
CA LEU A 107 26.28 11.78 106.68
C LEU A 107 27.57 11.47 107.45
N PHE A 108 28.72 11.94 106.94
CA PHE A 108 30.00 11.71 107.62
C PHE A 108 30.12 12.49 108.93
N THR A 109 29.53 13.68 109.05
CA THR A 109 29.43 14.41 110.32
C THR A 109 28.57 13.65 111.35
N ILE A 110 27.47 13.01 110.90
CA ILE A 110 26.65 12.14 111.76
C ILE A 110 27.46 10.92 112.21
N ILE A 111 28.15 10.24 111.29
CA ILE A 111 29.00 9.08 111.61
C ILE A 111 30.09 9.46 112.63
N GLU A 112 30.74 10.61 112.45
CA GLU A 112 31.75 11.12 113.39
C GLU A 112 31.14 11.42 114.77
N SER A 113 29.94 12.01 114.81
CA SER A 113 29.23 12.27 116.07
C SER A 113 28.84 10.99 116.80
N ILE A 114 28.50 9.91 116.09
CA ILE A 114 28.26 8.61 116.73
C ILE A 114 29.56 7.97 117.20
N SER A 115 30.67 8.13 116.46
CA SER A 115 32.00 7.70 116.94
C SER A 115 32.39 8.42 118.23
N GLN A 116 32.07 9.72 118.36
CA GLN A 116 32.24 10.47 119.61
C GLN A 116 31.36 9.93 120.74
N LEU A 117 30.11 9.56 120.45
CA LEU A 117 29.20 8.91 121.42
C LEU A 117 29.81 7.60 121.93
N ASP A 118 30.28 6.75 121.01
CA ASP A 118 30.95 5.49 121.33
C ASP A 118 32.25 5.71 122.13
N PHE A 119 33.00 6.77 121.82
CA PHE A 119 34.21 7.15 122.57
C PHE A 119 33.91 7.56 124.02
N ILE A 120 32.89 8.41 124.24
CA ILE A 120 32.45 8.81 125.59
C ILE A 120 32.00 7.58 126.36
N PHE A 121 31.25 6.69 125.70
CA PHE A 121 30.76 5.48 126.33
C PHE A 121 31.91 4.55 126.76
N LEU A 122 32.87 4.28 125.87
CA LEU A 122 34.00 3.39 126.15
C LEU A 122 34.98 3.95 127.17
N ASN A 123 35.25 5.26 127.16
CA ASN A 123 36.33 5.85 127.96
C ASN A 123 35.86 6.57 129.23
N LYS A 124 34.60 6.99 129.31
CA LYS A 124 34.06 7.65 130.51
C LYS A 124 33.02 6.79 131.20
N ILE A 125 32.02 6.29 130.46
CA ILE A 125 30.90 5.56 131.08
C ILE A 125 31.34 4.17 131.54
N ASN A 126 32.00 3.38 130.68
CA ASN A 126 32.41 2.01 130.99
C ASN A 126 33.35 1.93 132.23
N PRO A 127 34.40 2.77 132.39
CA PRO A 127 35.23 2.71 133.59
C PRO A 127 34.47 3.11 134.86
N LEU A 128 33.53 4.06 134.77
CA LEU A 128 32.71 4.48 135.91
C LEU A 128 31.69 3.40 136.32
N LEU A 129 31.17 2.66 135.34
CA LEU A 129 30.32 1.48 135.55
C LEU A 129 31.09 0.35 136.26
N GLN A 130 32.30 0.03 135.78
CA GLN A 130 33.17 -0.98 136.40
C GLN A 130 33.56 -0.62 137.84
N ALA A 131 33.64 0.69 138.15
CA ALA A 131 33.89 1.20 139.49
C ALA A 131 32.63 1.29 140.39
N GLY A 132 31.44 0.92 139.88
CA GLY A 132 30.16 0.99 140.61
C GLY A 132 29.67 2.41 140.91
N ASN A 133 30.22 3.44 140.27
CA ASN A 133 29.91 4.85 140.54
C ASN A 133 28.70 5.34 139.72
N VAL A 134 27.51 4.82 140.08
CA VAL A 134 26.25 5.12 139.41
C VAL A 134 25.92 6.63 139.34
N PRO A 135 26.15 7.45 140.39
CA PRO A 135 25.89 8.89 140.31
C PRO A 135 26.75 9.61 139.27
N ALA A 136 28.03 9.23 139.14
CA ALA A 136 28.92 9.80 138.12
C ALA A 136 28.52 9.36 136.70
N VAL A 137 28.05 8.12 136.53
CA VAL A 137 27.50 7.64 135.25
C VAL A 137 26.28 8.45 134.84
N SER A 138 25.32 8.66 135.77
CA SER A 138 24.14 9.49 135.50
C SER A 138 24.52 10.92 135.12
N TYR A 139 25.53 11.49 135.77
CA TYR A 139 26.03 12.83 135.45
C TYR A 139 26.59 12.92 134.02
N VAL A 140 27.39 11.94 133.59
CA VAL A 140 27.95 11.91 132.21
C VAL A 140 26.83 11.66 131.19
N LEU A 141 25.85 10.81 131.52
CA LEU A 141 24.70 10.54 130.65
C LEU A 141 23.85 11.79 130.43
N ASP A 142 23.52 12.52 131.50
CA ASP A 142 22.66 13.71 131.41
C ASP A 142 23.38 14.94 130.85
N ASN A 143 24.67 15.15 131.16
CA ASN A 143 25.40 16.36 130.76
C ASN A 143 26.24 16.23 129.49
N GLU A 144 26.72 15.03 129.16
CA GLU A 144 27.58 14.83 127.97
C GLU A 144 26.88 14.03 126.87
N VAL A 145 26.21 12.92 127.21
CA VAL A 145 25.60 12.03 126.21
C VAL A 145 24.28 12.58 125.68
N LYS A 146 23.36 12.98 126.56
CA LYS A 146 22.03 13.44 126.16
C LYS A 146 22.07 14.65 125.20
N PRO A 147 22.90 15.69 125.41
CA PRO A 147 23.00 16.81 124.46
C PRO A 147 23.60 16.39 123.10
N LEU A 148 24.53 15.42 123.12
CA LEU A 148 25.13 14.87 121.90
C LEU A 148 24.07 14.10 121.11
N LEU A 149 23.27 13.28 121.79
CA LEU A 149 22.20 12.47 121.20
C LEU A 149 21.09 13.34 120.58
N ASP A 150 20.64 14.37 121.30
CA ASP A 150 19.64 15.34 120.80
C ASP A 150 20.15 16.10 119.56
N ARG A 151 21.46 16.38 119.49
CA ARG A 151 22.08 16.96 118.29
C ARG A 151 22.06 15.95 117.15
N LEU A 152 22.44 14.71 117.43
CA LEU A 152 22.53 13.62 116.48
C LEU A 152 21.17 13.27 115.85
N GLU A 153 20.11 13.18 116.66
CA GLU A 153 18.74 12.96 116.17
C GLU A 153 18.25 14.11 115.28
N ARG A 154 18.59 15.36 115.63
CA ARG A 154 18.26 16.53 114.80
C ARG A 154 19.02 16.52 113.48
N ASP A 155 20.32 16.30 113.50
CA ASP A 155 21.18 16.28 112.30
C ASP A 155 20.79 15.13 111.36
N LEU A 156 20.45 13.97 111.94
CA LEU A 156 19.93 12.82 111.20
C LEU A 156 18.56 13.13 110.56
N SER A 157 17.63 13.67 111.34
CA SER A 157 16.29 14.00 110.84
C SER A 157 16.35 15.05 109.73
N PHE A 158 17.22 16.06 109.89
CA PHE A 158 17.49 17.06 108.86
C PHE A 158 18.05 16.42 107.58
N SER A 159 19.07 15.57 107.73
CA SER A 159 19.71 14.88 106.59
C SER A 159 18.75 13.93 105.86
N LEU A 160 17.88 13.21 106.59
CA LEU A 160 16.87 12.33 106.01
C LEU A 160 15.81 13.10 105.22
N ASN A 161 15.29 14.19 105.78
CA ASN A 161 14.31 15.03 105.10
C ASN A 161 14.91 15.70 103.85
N GLN A 162 16.17 16.13 103.92
CA GLN A 162 16.86 16.70 102.77
C GLN A 162 17.04 15.67 101.65
N LEU A 163 17.41 14.44 102.00
CA LEU A 163 17.61 13.36 101.05
C LEU A 163 16.30 12.84 100.45
N GLU A 164 15.23 12.76 101.23
CA GLU A 164 13.88 12.43 100.75
C GLU A 164 13.39 13.47 99.75
N TYR A 165 13.58 14.76 100.06
CA TYR A 165 13.26 15.85 99.15
C TYR A 165 14.08 15.76 97.84
N GLN A 166 15.39 15.53 97.93
CA GLN A 166 16.26 15.38 96.76
C GLN A 166 15.88 14.17 95.91
N THR A 167 15.63 13.02 96.54
CA THR A 167 15.23 11.79 95.84
C THR A 167 13.90 11.97 95.11
N ASN A 168 12.90 12.55 95.77
CA ASN A 168 11.60 12.79 95.15
C ASN A 168 11.71 13.81 94.01
N LYS A 169 12.52 14.87 94.18
CA LYS A 169 12.77 15.86 93.12
C LYS A 169 13.42 15.22 91.89
N GLU A 170 14.47 14.42 92.06
CA GLU A 170 15.15 13.77 90.93
C GLU A 170 14.29 12.68 90.28
N PHE A 171 13.47 11.96 91.05
CA PHE A 171 12.50 11.02 90.49
C PHE A 171 11.46 11.73 89.61
N GLN A 172 10.94 12.88 90.05
CA GLN A 172 10.03 13.69 89.23
C GLN A 172 10.71 14.22 87.98
N ASN A 173 11.96 14.71 88.08
CA ASN A 173 12.74 15.17 86.93
C ASN A 173 12.93 14.05 85.89
N SER A 174 13.31 12.85 86.34
CA SER A 174 13.48 11.68 85.48
C SER A 174 12.17 11.28 84.78
N ASN A 175 11.05 11.27 85.52
CA ASN A 175 9.74 10.94 84.94
C ASN A 175 9.30 11.97 83.89
N GLU A 176 9.54 13.27 84.12
CA GLU A 176 9.26 14.32 83.14
C GLU A 176 10.18 14.19 81.90
N SER A 177 11.47 13.90 82.07
CA SER A 177 12.40 13.60 80.97
C SER A 177 11.88 12.43 80.11
N ILE A 178 11.37 11.36 80.73
CA ILE A 178 10.79 10.20 80.03
C ILE A 178 9.53 10.59 79.24
N LYS A 179 8.60 11.35 79.84
CA LYS A 179 7.37 11.80 79.15
C LYS A 179 7.69 12.66 77.93
N VAL A 180 8.62 13.61 78.06
CA VAL A 180 9.07 14.45 76.94
C VAL A 180 9.67 13.59 75.83
N SER A 181 10.50 12.61 76.18
CA SER A 181 11.09 11.67 75.22
C SER A 181 10.02 10.85 74.45
N LEU A 182 8.99 10.35 75.16
CA LEU A 182 7.89 9.61 74.53
C LEU A 182 7.06 10.48 73.58
N ILE A 183 6.64 11.68 74.01
CA ILE A 183 5.86 12.61 73.18
C ILE A 183 6.63 12.96 71.90
N LEU A 184 7.93 13.23 72.04
CA LEU A 184 8.78 13.57 70.91
C LEU A 184 8.91 12.39 69.93
N THR A 185 9.10 11.18 70.45
CA THR A 185 9.21 9.95 69.63
C THR A 185 7.93 9.69 68.84
N TYR A 186 6.76 9.82 69.45
CA TYR A 186 5.47 9.66 68.76
C TYR A 186 5.26 10.76 67.70
N SER A 187 5.57 12.01 68.03
CA SER A 187 5.41 13.15 67.11
C SER A 187 6.27 12.98 65.86
N VAL A 188 7.54 12.58 66.05
CA VAL A 188 8.47 12.29 64.95
C VAL A 188 7.99 11.11 64.09
N SER A 189 7.45 10.05 64.71
CA SER A 189 6.95 8.88 63.99
C SER A 189 5.74 9.24 63.09
N VAL A 190 4.79 10.01 63.61
CA VAL A 190 3.62 10.49 62.84
C VAL A 190 4.08 11.41 61.69
N ALA A 191 4.99 12.35 61.96
CA ALA A 191 5.53 13.25 60.95
C ALA A 191 6.23 12.47 59.82
N SER A 192 6.98 11.41 60.15
CA SER A 192 7.67 10.56 59.19
C SER A 192 6.69 9.82 58.27
N ILE A 193 5.58 9.30 58.82
CA ILE A 193 4.54 8.62 58.04
C ILE A 193 3.85 9.60 57.08
N LEU A 194 3.46 10.78 57.57
CA LEU A 194 2.84 11.82 56.74
C LEU A 194 3.78 12.30 55.62
N PHE A 195 5.06 12.47 55.93
CA PHE A 195 6.07 12.83 54.94
C PHE A 195 6.24 11.73 53.88
N GLY A 196 6.23 10.46 54.28
CA GLY A 196 6.26 9.32 53.35
C GLY A 196 5.06 9.30 52.40
N LEU A 197 3.84 9.54 52.91
CA LEU A 197 2.63 9.66 52.08
C LEU A 197 2.71 10.84 51.12
N PHE A 198 3.20 11.99 51.59
CA PHE A 198 3.42 13.17 50.75
C PHE A 198 4.41 12.88 49.61
N CYS A 199 5.57 12.30 49.92
CA CYS A 199 6.56 11.91 48.92
C CYS A 199 5.98 10.92 47.90
N THR A 200 5.18 9.95 48.35
CA THR A 200 4.51 8.97 47.47
C THR A 200 3.57 9.66 46.48
N PHE A 201 2.75 10.60 46.97
CA PHE A 201 1.84 11.37 46.12
C PHE A 201 2.60 12.29 45.15
N TYR A 202 3.65 12.95 45.63
CA TYR A 202 4.51 13.82 44.83
C TYR A 202 5.18 13.05 43.68
N PHE A 203 5.86 11.93 43.97
CA PHE A 203 6.49 11.10 42.95
C PHE A 203 5.47 10.52 41.95
N ARG A 204 4.27 10.16 42.40
CA ARG A 204 3.22 9.68 41.47
C ARG A 204 2.87 10.72 40.40
N ASN A 205 2.69 11.98 40.80
CA ASN A 205 2.23 13.02 39.89
C ASN A 205 3.36 13.59 39.03
N GLU A 206 4.55 13.79 39.59
CA GLU A 206 5.68 14.39 38.87
C GLU A 206 6.47 13.38 38.03
N LEU A 207 6.52 12.10 38.42
CA LEU A 207 7.36 11.08 37.76
C LEU A 207 6.54 10.05 36.98
N LEU A 208 5.57 9.40 37.63
CA LEU A 208 4.87 8.26 37.01
C LEU A 208 3.93 8.68 35.88
N ARG A 209 3.20 9.78 36.03
CA ARG A 209 2.22 10.22 35.00
C ARG A 209 2.86 10.55 33.64
N PRO A 210 3.94 11.36 33.56
CA PRO A 210 4.59 11.64 32.28
C PRO A 210 5.15 10.38 31.60
N ILE A 211 5.78 9.49 32.35
CA ILE A 211 6.31 8.23 31.83
C ILE A 211 5.18 7.34 31.28
N GLN A 212 4.07 7.22 32.00
CA GLN A 212 2.92 6.44 31.53
C GLN A 212 2.34 7.02 30.23
N SER A 213 2.27 8.35 30.11
CA SER A 213 1.81 9.01 28.89
C SER A 213 2.75 8.75 27.70
N LEU A 214 4.07 8.85 27.91
CA LEU A 214 5.09 8.52 26.91
C LEU A 214 4.99 7.05 26.46
N MET A 215 4.87 6.12 27.40
CA MET A 215 4.71 4.69 27.10
C MET A 215 3.44 4.40 26.30
N GLN A 216 2.32 5.03 26.65
CA GLN A 216 1.06 4.86 25.94
C GLN A 216 1.18 5.34 24.49
N GLN A 217 1.78 6.51 24.27
CA GLN A 217 1.93 7.08 22.93
C GLN A 217 2.92 6.26 22.08
N ALA A 218 4.01 5.76 22.66
CA ALA A 218 4.91 4.83 21.98
C ALA A 218 4.20 3.54 21.56
N ARG A 219 3.28 3.04 22.40
CA ARG A 219 2.50 1.84 22.10
C ARG A 219 1.50 2.07 20.95
N GLU A 220 0.86 3.23 20.89
CA GLU A 220 -0.02 3.57 19.78
C GLU A 220 0.76 3.72 18.47
N VAL A 221 1.94 4.36 18.48
CA VAL A 221 2.85 4.38 17.33
C VAL A 221 3.22 2.96 16.88
N SER A 222 3.47 2.03 17.81
CA SER A 222 3.78 0.62 17.46
C SER A 222 2.60 -0.15 16.84
N LYS A 223 1.36 0.30 17.05
CA LYS A 223 0.15 -0.30 16.48
C LYS A 223 -0.20 0.27 15.09
N GLY A 224 0.58 1.21 14.57
CA GLY A 224 0.39 1.77 13.23
C GLY A 224 -0.32 3.13 13.18
N THR A 225 -0.64 3.76 14.33
CA THR A 225 -1.16 5.13 14.35
C THR A 225 -0.01 6.12 14.51
N PHE A 226 0.48 6.66 13.40
CA PHE A 226 1.62 7.57 13.35
C PHE A 226 1.20 9.05 13.49
N GLY A 227 2.13 9.91 13.92
CA GLY A 227 1.89 11.36 14.04
C GLY A 227 1.31 11.82 15.39
N GLN A 228 1.22 10.93 16.37
CA GLN A 228 0.86 11.29 17.75
C GLN A 228 1.90 12.26 18.33
N GLN A 229 1.41 13.28 19.05
CA GLN A 229 2.25 14.27 19.72
C GLN A 229 1.99 14.28 21.22
N ILE A 230 3.08 14.35 21.98
CA ILE A 230 3.08 14.49 23.43
C ILE A 230 3.20 15.97 23.73
N VAL A 231 2.16 16.54 24.35
CA VAL A 231 2.17 17.90 24.86
C VAL A 231 2.62 17.85 26.31
N TYR A 232 3.84 18.34 26.56
CA TYR A 232 4.40 18.43 27.90
C TYR A 232 4.87 19.88 28.13
N THR A 233 4.45 20.48 29.24
CA THR A 233 4.61 21.93 29.49
C THR A 233 5.70 22.27 30.50
N HIS A 234 6.17 21.30 31.30
CA HIS A 234 7.20 21.57 32.30
C HIS A 234 8.57 21.56 31.64
N GLN A 235 9.46 22.48 32.02
CA GLN A 235 10.82 22.55 31.49
C GLN A 235 11.75 21.65 32.30
N ASP A 236 11.72 20.35 31.99
CA ASP A 236 12.64 19.35 32.54
C ASP A 236 13.04 18.34 31.46
N GLU A 237 13.77 17.29 31.86
CA GLU A 237 14.29 16.24 30.98
C GLU A 237 13.16 15.49 30.24
N PHE A 238 11.93 15.47 30.77
CA PHE A 238 10.78 14.87 30.08
C PHE A 238 10.29 15.73 28.91
N LEU A 239 10.52 17.05 28.92
CA LEU A 239 10.24 17.91 27.77
C LEU A 239 11.13 17.55 26.58
N GLU A 240 12.42 17.38 26.84
CA GLU A 240 13.39 16.99 25.81
C GLU A 240 13.03 15.61 25.22
N LEU A 241 12.70 14.64 26.09
CA LEU A 241 12.25 13.32 25.65
C LEU A 241 10.93 13.37 24.85
N ALA A 242 9.97 14.20 25.27
CA ALA A 242 8.73 14.40 24.53
C ALA A 242 8.97 15.04 23.16
N GLN A 243 9.90 16.00 23.06
CA GLN A 243 10.28 16.63 21.79
C GLN A 243 10.94 15.64 20.83
N GLU A 244 11.90 14.83 21.32
CA GLU A 244 12.54 13.80 20.50
C GLU A 244 11.54 12.71 20.06
N PHE A 245 10.63 12.30 20.94
CA PHE A 245 9.54 11.40 20.58
C PHE A 245 8.65 12.00 19.48
N ASN A 246 8.28 13.27 19.59
CA ASN A 246 7.45 13.96 18.60
C ASN A 246 8.16 14.05 17.24
N LYS A 247 9.46 14.35 17.22
CA LYS A 247 10.28 14.36 16.00
C LYS A 247 10.30 12.97 15.34
N MET A 248 10.52 11.92 16.11
CA MET A 248 10.50 10.54 15.62
C MET A 248 9.12 10.16 15.06
N SER A 249 8.05 10.39 15.82
CA SER A 249 6.66 10.11 15.43
C SER A 249 6.28 10.80 14.12
N SER A 250 6.64 12.08 13.96
CA SER A 250 6.42 12.83 12.74
C SER A 250 7.28 12.33 11.57
N SER A 251 8.53 11.94 11.81
CA SER A 251 9.42 11.42 10.76
C SER A 251 8.91 10.08 10.22
N ILE A 252 8.44 9.20 11.12
CA ILE A 252 7.83 7.92 10.76
C ILE A 252 6.53 8.15 9.96
N ALA A 253 5.66 9.06 10.41
CA ALA A 253 4.44 9.41 9.68
C ALA A 253 4.74 9.91 8.25
N ASN A 254 5.76 10.76 8.10
CA ASN A 254 6.18 11.25 6.80
C ASN A 254 6.74 10.14 5.90
N LEU A 255 7.55 9.23 6.43
CA LEU A 255 8.09 8.08 5.67
C LEU A 255 6.97 7.16 5.17
N PHE A 256 5.98 6.84 6.01
CA PHE A 256 4.84 6.02 5.58
C PHE A 256 3.96 6.73 4.55
N ALA A 257 3.69 8.02 4.74
CA ALA A 257 2.95 8.81 3.75
C ALA A 257 3.71 8.91 2.41
N GLN A 258 5.04 8.94 2.45
CA GLN A 258 5.89 8.90 1.26
C GLN A 258 5.87 7.53 0.58
N ASP A 259 5.95 6.42 1.33
CA ASP A 259 5.84 5.06 0.79
C ASP A 259 4.46 4.85 0.13
N GLU A 260 3.39 5.29 0.78
CA GLU A 260 2.03 5.19 0.25
C GLU A 260 1.87 6.00 -1.05
N ARG A 261 2.39 7.23 -1.10
CA ARG A 261 2.45 8.00 -2.36
C ARG A 261 3.26 7.28 -3.43
N GLN A 262 4.40 6.72 -3.09
CA GLN A 262 5.25 6.03 -4.06
C GLN A 262 4.55 4.78 -4.62
N ARG A 263 3.84 4.02 -3.79
CA ARG A 263 3.00 2.89 -4.22
C ARG A 263 1.85 3.35 -5.11
N GLN A 264 1.19 4.47 -4.79
CA GLN A 264 0.15 5.05 -5.63
C GLN A 264 0.70 5.44 -7.01
N ILE A 265 1.82 6.18 -7.05
CA ILE A 265 2.49 6.56 -8.30
C ILE A 265 2.86 5.32 -9.12
N LEU A 266 3.48 4.30 -8.52
CA LEU A 266 3.83 3.05 -9.22
C LEU A 266 2.60 2.31 -9.76
N THR A 267 1.49 2.32 -9.02
CA THR A 267 0.23 1.71 -9.45
C THR A 267 -0.38 2.49 -10.61
N GLU A 268 -0.33 3.82 -10.55
CA GLU A 268 -0.80 4.71 -11.61
C GLU A 268 0.06 4.58 -12.88
N GLU A 269 1.39 4.56 -12.77
CA GLU A 269 2.30 4.28 -13.90
C GLU A 269 2.04 2.92 -14.52
N LYS A 270 1.81 1.88 -13.71
CA LYS A 270 1.44 0.54 -14.20
C LYS A 270 0.11 0.59 -14.97
N ASN A 271 -0.90 1.26 -14.41
CA ASN A 271 -2.22 1.39 -15.04
C ASN A 271 -2.13 2.16 -16.36
N ILE A 272 -1.40 3.28 -16.39
CA ILE A 272 -1.17 4.07 -17.62
C ILE A 272 -0.49 3.20 -18.67
N ARG A 273 0.55 2.43 -18.31
CA ARG A 273 1.22 1.52 -19.23
C ARG A 273 0.26 0.47 -19.81
N GLU A 274 -0.57 -0.15 -18.97
CA GLU A 274 -1.58 -1.12 -19.44
C GLU A 274 -2.65 -0.46 -20.32
N GLN A 275 -3.11 0.76 -19.99
CA GLN A 275 -4.04 1.52 -20.80
C GLN A 275 -3.46 1.87 -22.18
N ILE A 276 -2.20 2.33 -22.24
CA ILE A 276 -1.50 2.59 -23.49
C ILE A 276 -1.46 1.30 -24.34
N LEU A 277 -0.98 0.19 -23.77
CA LEU A 277 -0.87 -1.09 -24.50
C LEU A 277 -2.22 -1.62 -25.00
N ASN A 278 -3.30 -1.43 -24.23
CA ASN A 278 -4.64 -1.89 -24.59
C ASN A 278 -5.38 -0.96 -25.56
N SER A 279 -4.96 0.30 -25.68
CA SER A 279 -5.57 1.28 -26.60
C SER A 279 -4.93 1.25 -27.99
N LEU A 280 -3.78 0.58 -28.16
CA LEU A 280 -3.12 0.45 -29.45
C LEU A 280 -3.91 -0.47 -30.39
N PRO A 281 -4.07 -0.11 -31.67
CA PRO A 281 -4.71 -0.96 -32.69
C PRO A 281 -3.79 -2.10 -33.17
N VAL A 282 -2.86 -2.55 -32.31
CA VAL A 282 -1.84 -3.56 -32.61
C VAL A 282 -1.92 -4.65 -31.56
N GLY A 283 -1.93 -5.92 -31.97
CA GLY A 283 -1.84 -7.04 -31.05
C GLY A 283 -0.41 -7.17 -30.55
N ILE A 284 -0.23 -7.16 -29.23
CA ILE A 284 1.10 -7.18 -28.61
C ILE A 284 1.19 -8.37 -27.65
N ILE A 285 2.21 -9.20 -27.86
CA ILE A 285 2.61 -10.30 -26.99
C ILE A 285 4.03 -10.01 -26.53
N THR A 286 4.27 -9.99 -25.22
CA THR A 286 5.58 -9.66 -24.65
C THR A 286 6.00 -10.74 -23.68
N HIS A 287 7.26 -11.15 -23.78
CA HIS A 287 7.89 -12.09 -22.87
C HIS A 287 9.15 -11.45 -22.27
N SER A 288 9.16 -11.24 -20.96
CA SER A 288 10.35 -10.75 -20.25
C SER A 288 11.12 -11.92 -19.66
N HIS A 289 12.46 -11.89 -19.74
CA HIS A 289 13.31 -12.87 -19.05
C HIS A 289 13.25 -12.77 -17.52
N ALA A 290 12.77 -11.65 -16.97
CA ALA A 290 12.63 -11.46 -15.53
C ALA A 290 11.33 -12.08 -14.97
N THR A 291 10.32 -12.32 -15.80
CA THR A 291 9.00 -12.82 -15.39
C THR A 291 8.63 -14.07 -16.15
N VAL A 292 8.13 -15.10 -15.46
CA VAL A 292 7.80 -16.39 -16.08
C VAL A 292 6.57 -16.30 -17.03
N GLY A 293 5.77 -15.24 -16.96
CA GLY A 293 4.53 -15.09 -17.73
C GLY A 293 4.65 -14.27 -19.00
N LEU A 294 3.88 -14.65 -20.03
CA LEU A 294 3.62 -13.84 -21.21
C LEU A 294 2.60 -12.74 -20.88
N HIS A 295 2.90 -11.51 -21.30
CA HIS A 295 1.97 -10.40 -21.27
C HIS A 295 1.32 -10.26 -22.65
N VAL A 296 -0.02 -10.24 -22.67
CA VAL A 296 -0.79 -10.14 -23.92
C VAL A 296 -1.80 -9.01 -23.76
N ASN A 297 -1.75 -8.03 -24.66
CA ASN A 297 -2.69 -6.91 -24.64
C ASN A 297 -4.11 -7.34 -25.02
N GLN A 298 -5.09 -6.49 -24.72
CA GLN A 298 -6.51 -6.81 -24.90
C GLN A 298 -6.86 -7.10 -26.36
N LEU A 299 -6.31 -6.33 -27.31
CA LEU A 299 -6.56 -6.55 -28.73
C LEU A 299 -6.08 -7.93 -29.17
N ALA A 300 -4.85 -8.33 -28.81
CA ALA A 300 -4.33 -9.66 -29.16
C ALA A 300 -5.23 -10.79 -28.60
N LYS A 301 -5.69 -10.69 -27.35
CA LYS A 301 -6.60 -11.68 -26.75
C LYS A 301 -7.94 -11.83 -27.48
N HIS A 302 -8.41 -10.76 -28.12
CA HIS A 302 -9.71 -10.73 -28.78
C HIS A 302 -9.61 -11.07 -30.27
N LEU A 303 -8.54 -10.60 -30.92
CA LEU A 303 -8.37 -10.69 -32.37
C LEU A 303 -7.85 -12.07 -32.79
N VAL A 304 -6.78 -12.57 -32.16
CA VAL A 304 -6.08 -13.77 -32.63
C VAL A 304 -6.40 -14.99 -31.75
N ARG A 305 -6.45 -16.17 -32.37
CA ARG A 305 -6.50 -17.43 -31.63
C ARG A 305 -5.13 -17.72 -31.04
N LEU A 306 -5.07 -17.87 -29.71
CA LEU A 306 -3.85 -18.22 -28.97
C LEU A 306 -3.84 -19.72 -28.62
N ASP A 307 -2.66 -20.33 -28.60
CA ASP A 307 -2.44 -21.69 -28.11
C ASP A 307 -2.36 -21.76 -26.56
N ASP A 308 -2.19 -22.97 -26.01
CA ASP A 308 -2.09 -23.22 -24.56
C ASP A 308 -0.87 -22.52 -23.91
N HIS A 309 0.09 -22.09 -24.72
CA HIS A 309 1.29 -21.37 -24.29
C HIS A 309 1.17 -19.86 -24.49
N GLY A 310 0.07 -19.36 -25.07
CA GLY A 310 -0.18 -17.94 -25.29
C GLY A 310 0.40 -17.36 -26.58
N TYR A 311 0.75 -18.21 -27.56
CA TYR A 311 1.25 -17.80 -28.88
C TYR A 311 0.15 -17.82 -29.97
N PRO A 312 0.25 -16.96 -31.01
CA PRO A 312 -0.72 -16.94 -32.11
C PRO A 312 -0.70 -18.23 -32.94
N VAL A 313 -1.87 -18.77 -33.24
CA VAL A 313 -2.03 -19.89 -34.18
C VAL A 313 -1.94 -19.37 -35.61
N SER A 314 -0.98 -19.87 -36.39
CA SER A 314 -0.76 -19.50 -37.79
C SER A 314 -0.88 -20.71 -38.72
N LYS A 315 -1.15 -20.44 -40.00
CA LYS A 315 -1.03 -21.44 -41.07
C LYS A 315 0.44 -21.67 -41.46
N ASP A 316 1.23 -20.61 -41.39
CA ASP A 316 2.68 -20.60 -41.62
C ASP A 316 3.36 -20.80 -40.26
N SER A 317 3.74 -22.04 -39.90
CA SER A 317 4.31 -22.46 -38.60
C SER A 317 4.85 -21.30 -37.74
N PHE A 318 4.15 -20.94 -36.66
CA PHE A 318 4.64 -19.98 -35.68
C PHE A 318 5.73 -20.67 -34.86
N GLU A 319 6.97 -20.67 -35.35
CA GLU A 319 8.11 -21.10 -34.54
C GLU A 319 8.43 -19.99 -33.54
N ALA A 320 8.11 -20.22 -32.27
CA ALA A 320 8.60 -19.36 -31.20
C ALA A 320 10.14 -19.31 -31.30
N PRO A 321 10.76 -18.12 -31.36
CA PRO A 321 12.20 -18.01 -31.57
C PRO A 321 12.94 -18.74 -30.45
N THR A 322 13.56 -19.87 -30.80
CA THR A 322 14.42 -20.63 -29.88
C THR A 322 15.74 -19.87 -29.69
N ARG A 323 16.17 -19.78 -28.43
CA ARG A 323 17.34 -19.02 -27.90
C ARG A 323 18.70 -19.20 -28.61
N ASN A 324 18.81 -20.04 -29.64
CA ASN A 324 20.07 -20.63 -30.08
C ASN A 324 20.51 -20.33 -31.53
N GLU A 325 19.80 -19.51 -32.29
CA GLU A 325 20.23 -19.19 -33.66
C GLU A 325 20.39 -17.70 -33.87
N SER A 326 21.56 -17.33 -34.38
CA SER A 326 21.95 -16.02 -34.90
C SER A 326 21.12 -15.65 -36.14
N THR A 327 19.80 -15.69 -36.01
CA THR A 327 18.85 -15.25 -37.02
C THR A 327 18.66 -13.75 -36.86
N PRO A 328 18.64 -12.96 -37.94
CA PRO A 328 18.38 -11.54 -37.84
C PRO A 328 16.99 -11.33 -37.23
N TRP A 329 16.92 -10.77 -36.03
CA TRP A 329 15.69 -10.54 -35.24
C TRP A 329 14.76 -9.47 -35.83
N PHE A 330 14.73 -9.28 -37.15
CA PHE A 330 13.96 -8.21 -37.75
C PHE A 330 13.50 -8.55 -39.17
N VAL A 331 12.27 -9.04 -39.29
CA VAL A 331 11.55 -9.05 -40.57
C VAL A 331 10.08 -8.77 -40.28
N ASN A 332 9.60 -7.61 -40.72
CA ASN A 332 8.16 -7.42 -40.92
C ASN A 332 7.70 -8.48 -41.90
N ARG A 333 7.02 -9.51 -41.40
CA ARG A 333 6.59 -10.64 -42.23
C ARG A 333 5.09 -10.63 -42.33
N LYS A 334 4.60 -10.67 -43.56
CA LYS A 334 3.19 -10.98 -43.83
C LYS A 334 2.97 -12.46 -43.52
N MET A 335 2.04 -12.77 -42.65
CA MET A 335 1.70 -14.12 -42.24
C MET A 335 0.18 -14.30 -42.22
N THR A 336 -0.28 -15.51 -42.49
CA THR A 336 -1.71 -15.83 -42.34
C THR A 336 -1.97 -16.32 -40.92
N LEU A 337 -2.68 -15.52 -40.13
CA LEU A 337 -3.10 -15.85 -38.76
C LEU A 337 -4.59 -16.20 -38.74
N TYR A 338 -5.01 -16.89 -37.68
CA TYR A 338 -6.42 -17.20 -37.45
C TYR A 338 -7.02 -16.30 -36.38
N LYS A 339 -8.18 -15.73 -36.69
CA LYS A 339 -9.01 -15.06 -35.69
C LYS A 339 -9.59 -16.09 -34.73
N LYS A 340 -10.17 -15.61 -33.63
CA LYS A 340 -10.77 -16.46 -32.59
C LYS A 340 -11.94 -17.32 -33.10
N ASP A 341 -12.57 -16.92 -34.19
CA ASP A 341 -13.66 -17.63 -34.91
C ASP A 341 -13.15 -18.53 -36.05
N ASP A 342 -11.84 -18.82 -36.08
CA ASP A 342 -11.15 -19.60 -37.12
C ASP A 342 -11.16 -18.98 -38.53
N THR A 343 -11.51 -17.69 -38.66
CA THR A 343 -11.36 -16.98 -39.94
C THR A 343 -9.89 -16.60 -40.19
N PRO A 344 -9.32 -16.89 -41.38
CA PRO A 344 -7.95 -16.49 -41.70
C PRO A 344 -7.90 -14.99 -42.02
N PHE A 345 -6.82 -14.33 -41.59
CA PHE A 345 -6.54 -12.93 -41.93
C PHE A 345 -5.05 -12.72 -42.18
N ILE A 346 -4.72 -11.66 -42.94
CA ILE A 346 -3.34 -11.33 -43.26
C ILE A 346 -2.84 -10.38 -42.17
N ALA A 347 -1.85 -10.84 -41.40
CA ALA A 347 -1.21 -10.05 -40.37
C ALA A 347 0.19 -9.62 -40.79
N LEU A 348 0.53 -8.36 -40.53
CA LEU A 348 1.92 -7.91 -40.52
C LEU A 348 2.50 -8.18 -39.14
N VAL A 349 3.42 -9.13 -39.04
CA VAL A 349 4.04 -9.56 -37.77
C VAL A 349 5.45 -8.97 -37.68
N SER A 350 5.75 -8.32 -36.55
CA SER A 350 7.04 -7.72 -36.22
C SER A 350 7.56 -8.29 -34.91
N TYR A 351 8.80 -8.76 -34.92
CA TYR A 351 9.52 -9.22 -33.73
C TYR A 351 10.45 -8.10 -33.26
N ILE A 352 10.39 -7.77 -31.97
CA ILE A 352 11.07 -6.63 -31.36
C ILE A 352 11.78 -7.09 -30.09
N PRO A 353 13.13 -7.14 -30.06
CA PRO A 353 13.87 -7.44 -28.84
C PRO A 353 13.78 -6.29 -27.82
N LEU A 354 13.59 -6.63 -26.55
CA LEU A 354 13.55 -5.67 -25.44
C LEU A 354 14.94 -5.55 -24.82
N HIS A 355 15.56 -4.37 -24.89
CA HIS A 355 16.88 -4.12 -24.33
C HIS A 355 16.80 -3.32 -23.02
N ASN A 356 17.75 -3.56 -22.11
CA ASN A 356 17.90 -2.71 -20.93
C ASN A 356 18.59 -1.39 -21.35
N HIS A 357 18.16 -0.26 -20.77
CA HIS A 357 18.82 1.04 -21.02
C HIS A 357 20.28 1.09 -20.56
N HIS A 358 20.68 0.23 -19.62
CA HIS A 358 22.01 0.28 -19.01
C HIS A 358 23.02 -0.72 -19.58
N HIS A 359 22.58 -1.79 -20.26
CA HIS A 359 23.43 -2.78 -20.89
C HIS A 359 22.73 -3.22 -22.18
N ASP A 360 23.47 -3.38 -23.27
CA ASP A 360 23.02 -3.90 -24.57
C ASP A 360 22.61 -5.38 -24.51
N GLN A 361 22.08 -5.80 -23.37
CA GLN A 361 21.67 -7.13 -23.01
C GLN A 361 20.16 -7.26 -23.19
N GLU A 362 19.76 -8.25 -23.96
CA GLU A 362 18.37 -8.59 -24.19
C GLU A 362 17.69 -9.00 -22.87
N THR A 363 16.60 -8.31 -22.55
CA THR A 363 15.76 -8.51 -21.36
C THR A 363 14.47 -9.27 -21.68
N GLY A 364 14.26 -9.60 -22.95
CA GLY A 364 13.10 -10.31 -23.46
C GLY A 364 12.80 -9.93 -24.89
N TRP A 365 11.61 -10.30 -25.36
CA TRP A 365 11.15 -10.03 -26.71
C TRP A 365 9.66 -9.64 -26.71
N MET A 366 9.26 -8.95 -27.76
CA MET A 366 7.90 -8.52 -28.04
C MET A 366 7.54 -8.91 -29.48
N VAL A 367 6.34 -9.46 -29.67
CA VAL A 367 5.73 -9.69 -30.98
C VAL A 367 4.57 -8.72 -31.12
N ALA A 368 4.64 -7.90 -32.15
CA ALA A 368 3.56 -7.00 -32.55
C ALA A 368 2.94 -7.51 -33.84
N PHE A 369 1.62 -7.51 -33.94
CA PHE A 369 0.92 -7.88 -35.17
C PHE A 369 -0.24 -6.94 -35.48
N LEU A 370 -0.41 -6.62 -36.76
CA LEU A 370 -1.46 -5.73 -37.28
C LEU A 370 -2.25 -6.47 -38.36
N ASP A 371 -3.59 -6.45 -38.27
CA ASP A 371 -4.45 -6.92 -39.37
C ASP A 371 -4.33 -5.94 -40.55
N ILE A 372 -3.80 -6.43 -41.66
CA ILE A 372 -3.61 -5.66 -42.90
C ILE A 372 -4.49 -6.17 -44.04
N THR A 373 -5.52 -6.96 -43.75
CA THR A 373 -6.34 -7.64 -44.76
C THR A 373 -7.01 -6.66 -45.71
N GLU A 374 -7.59 -5.57 -45.18
CA GLU A 374 -8.24 -4.53 -45.97
C GLU A 374 -7.23 -3.76 -46.85
N GLN A 375 -6.06 -3.44 -46.30
CA GLN A 375 -5.00 -2.74 -47.01
C GLN A 375 -4.47 -3.57 -48.18
N GLU A 376 -4.32 -4.89 -48.02
CA GLU A 376 -3.92 -5.78 -49.11
C GLU A 376 -5.00 -5.87 -50.21
N GLN A 377 -6.27 -5.92 -49.83
CA GLN A 377 -7.39 -5.92 -50.79
C GLN A 377 -7.45 -4.61 -51.59
N ILE A 378 -7.28 -3.47 -50.92
CA ILE A 378 -7.23 -2.15 -51.58
C ILE A 378 -6.01 -2.06 -52.50
N GLN A 379 -4.84 -2.54 -52.06
CA GLN A 379 -3.63 -2.51 -52.87
C GLN A 379 -3.77 -3.35 -54.14
N GLU A 380 -4.38 -4.53 -54.05
CA GLU A 380 -4.62 -5.39 -55.20
C GLU A 380 -5.62 -4.74 -56.17
N TYR A 381 -6.69 -4.14 -55.66
CA TYR A 381 -7.65 -3.38 -56.47
C TYR A 381 -6.99 -2.19 -57.19
N LEU A 382 -6.17 -1.41 -56.50
CA LEU A 382 -5.43 -0.29 -57.09
C LEU A 382 -4.47 -0.77 -58.18
N ASN A 383 -3.72 -1.84 -57.94
CA ASN A 383 -2.82 -2.43 -58.94
C ASN A 383 -3.56 -2.88 -60.20
N GLN A 384 -4.76 -3.46 -60.06
CA GLN A 384 -5.60 -3.86 -61.19
C GLN A 384 -6.13 -2.64 -61.95
N SER A 385 -6.60 -1.61 -61.23
CA SER A 385 -7.07 -0.35 -61.80
C SER A 385 -5.96 0.38 -62.59
N GLU A 386 -4.75 0.47 -62.03
CA GLU A 386 -3.59 1.09 -62.70
C GLU A 386 -3.21 0.34 -63.99
N LYS A 387 -3.19 -1.00 -63.95
CA LYS A 387 -2.96 -1.82 -65.16
C LYS A 387 -4.00 -1.52 -66.24
N LEU A 388 -5.28 -1.44 -65.88
CA LEU A 388 -6.36 -1.12 -66.80
C LEU A 388 -6.25 0.30 -67.38
N ALA A 389 -5.89 1.28 -66.56
CA ALA A 389 -5.68 2.65 -66.99
C ALA A 389 -4.51 2.76 -67.99
N MET A 390 -3.39 2.06 -67.75
CA MET A 390 -2.26 2.01 -68.68
C MET A 390 -2.62 1.36 -70.01
N VAL A 391 -3.28 0.20 -69.98
CA VAL A 391 -3.79 -0.46 -71.20
C VAL A 391 -4.70 0.49 -71.96
N GLY A 392 -5.57 1.20 -71.25
CA GLY A 392 -6.42 2.23 -71.81
C GLY A 392 -5.66 3.36 -72.52
N GLN A 393 -4.67 3.95 -71.86
CA GLN A 393 -3.91 5.06 -72.45
C GLN A 393 -3.13 4.64 -73.69
N LEU A 394 -2.51 3.45 -73.67
CA LEU A 394 -1.82 2.88 -74.83
C LEU A 394 -2.81 2.55 -75.96
N ALA A 395 -3.95 1.97 -75.61
CA ALA A 395 -5.04 1.69 -76.52
C ALA A 395 -5.55 2.95 -77.23
N ALA A 396 -5.75 4.06 -76.50
CA ALA A 396 -6.28 5.28 -77.08
C ALA A 396 -5.36 5.91 -78.13
N GLY A 397 -4.04 5.89 -77.87
CA GLY A 397 -3.04 6.32 -78.85
C GLY A 397 -3.01 5.41 -80.08
N ALA A 398 -2.87 4.11 -79.88
CA ALA A 398 -2.82 3.12 -80.97
C ALA A 398 -4.11 3.12 -81.80
N ALA A 399 -5.27 3.26 -81.16
CA ALA A 399 -6.56 3.27 -81.82
C ALA A 399 -6.71 4.46 -82.78
N HIS A 400 -6.27 5.64 -82.36
CA HIS A 400 -6.33 6.83 -83.21
C HIS A 400 -5.37 6.71 -84.41
N GLU A 401 -4.21 6.08 -84.21
CA GLU A 401 -3.22 5.85 -85.27
C GLU A 401 -3.60 4.72 -86.23
N ILE A 402 -4.38 3.72 -85.79
CA ILE A 402 -4.88 2.61 -86.63
C ILE A 402 -6.16 3.00 -87.37
N ARG A 403 -7.08 3.74 -86.73
CA ARG A 403 -8.34 4.17 -87.35
C ARG A 403 -8.09 5.06 -88.57
N ASN A 404 -7.09 5.93 -88.50
CA ASN A 404 -6.75 6.86 -89.58
C ASN A 404 -6.41 6.15 -90.91
N PRO A 405 -5.42 5.24 -91.00
CA PRO A 405 -5.11 4.53 -92.24
C PRO A 405 -6.24 3.60 -92.67
N LEU A 406 -6.94 2.94 -91.74
CA LEU A 406 -8.07 2.07 -92.09
C LEU A 406 -9.23 2.84 -92.72
N THR A 407 -9.54 4.04 -92.23
CA THR A 407 -10.60 4.89 -92.80
C THR A 407 -10.29 5.27 -94.24
N VAL A 408 -9.02 5.59 -94.52
CA VAL A 408 -8.55 5.92 -95.88
C VAL A 408 -8.64 4.70 -96.80
N ILE A 409 -8.18 3.52 -96.34
CA ILE A 409 -8.25 2.28 -97.10
C ILE A 409 -9.71 1.90 -97.38
N TYR A 410 -10.58 1.96 -96.37
CA TYR A 410 -12.01 1.69 -96.49
C TYR A 410 -12.67 2.58 -97.55
N GLY A 411 -12.38 3.88 -97.51
CA GLY A 411 -12.91 4.85 -98.48
C GLY A 411 -12.47 4.56 -99.92
N PHE A 412 -11.21 4.19 -100.13
CA PHE A 412 -10.73 3.81 -101.48
C PHE A 412 -11.36 2.52 -101.98
N ILE A 413 -11.56 1.54 -101.11
CA ILE A 413 -12.19 0.27 -101.48
C ILE A 413 -13.68 0.47 -101.79
N GLN A 414 -14.41 1.30 -101.02
CA GLN A 414 -15.80 1.65 -101.36
C GLN A 414 -15.92 2.35 -102.72
N LEU A 415 -14.98 3.23 -103.07
CA LEU A 415 -14.93 3.87 -104.39
C LEU A 415 -14.64 2.86 -105.52
N LEU A 416 -13.81 1.84 -105.25
CA LEU A 416 -13.58 0.73 -106.19
C LEU A 416 -14.83 -0.13 -106.33
N GLU A 417 -15.52 -0.42 -105.23
CA GLU A 417 -16.75 -1.22 -105.22
C GLU A 417 -17.84 -0.61 -106.12
N GLN A 418 -17.98 0.71 -106.11
CA GLN A 418 -18.95 1.43 -106.94
C GLN A 418 -18.62 1.43 -108.45
N ARG A 419 -17.36 1.13 -108.82
CA ARG A 419 -16.88 1.18 -110.21
C ARG A 419 -16.70 -0.19 -110.85
N LEU A 420 -16.57 -1.24 -110.06
CA LEU A 420 -16.33 -2.62 -110.51
C LEU A 420 -17.64 -3.39 -110.67
N SER A 421 -17.71 -4.24 -111.69
CA SER A 421 -18.83 -5.19 -111.85
C SER A 421 -18.81 -6.26 -110.74
N ASN A 422 -19.95 -6.95 -110.51
CA ASN A 422 -20.03 -8.00 -109.47
C ASN A 422 -18.95 -9.09 -109.64
N GLN A 423 -18.66 -9.49 -110.89
CA GLN A 423 -17.62 -10.49 -111.19
C GLN A 423 -16.21 -9.99 -110.83
N GLU A 424 -15.92 -8.71 -111.05
CA GLU A 424 -14.63 -8.11 -110.69
C GLU A 424 -14.49 -7.94 -109.18
N ARG A 425 -15.58 -7.60 -108.47
CA ARG A 425 -15.58 -7.49 -107.01
C ARG A 425 -15.25 -8.82 -106.33
N ASP A 426 -15.81 -9.93 -106.83
CA ASP A 426 -15.54 -11.28 -106.32
C ASP A 426 -14.11 -11.74 -106.68
N LEU A 427 -13.62 -11.42 -107.89
CA LEU A 427 -12.26 -11.76 -108.33
C LEU A 427 -11.17 -11.12 -107.45
N TYR A 428 -11.41 -9.88 -107.01
CA TYR A 428 -10.49 -9.12 -106.16
C TYR A 428 -10.79 -9.24 -104.65
N TYR A 429 -11.73 -10.11 -104.25
CA TYR A 429 -12.11 -10.33 -102.85
C TYR A 429 -12.48 -9.04 -102.08
N LEU A 430 -13.02 -8.02 -102.75
CA LEU A 430 -13.37 -6.73 -102.11
C LEU A 430 -14.30 -6.89 -100.89
N PRO A 431 -15.36 -7.72 -100.94
CA PRO A 431 -16.25 -7.91 -99.79
C PRO A 431 -15.51 -8.44 -98.55
N LEU A 432 -14.56 -9.36 -98.72
CA LEU A 432 -13.76 -9.92 -97.63
C LEU A 432 -12.83 -8.85 -97.03
N ILE A 433 -12.20 -8.02 -97.87
CA ILE A 433 -11.31 -6.95 -97.39
C ILE A 433 -12.12 -5.89 -96.61
N LEU A 434 -13.31 -5.52 -97.09
CA LEU A 434 -14.20 -4.60 -96.37
C LEU A 434 -14.62 -5.18 -95.01
N GLN A 435 -14.97 -6.46 -94.97
CA GLN A 435 -15.32 -7.17 -93.74
C GLN A 435 -14.16 -7.17 -92.73
N GLU A 436 -12.92 -7.40 -93.18
CA GLU A 436 -11.75 -7.37 -92.29
C GLU A 436 -11.41 -5.95 -91.81
N ILE A 437 -11.60 -4.92 -92.64
CA ILE A 437 -11.43 -3.53 -92.21
C ILE A 437 -12.48 -3.14 -91.16
N GLU A 438 -13.74 -3.55 -91.35
CA GLU A 438 -14.80 -3.35 -90.36
C GLU A 438 -14.49 -4.10 -89.06
N ARG A 439 -13.97 -5.33 -89.14
CA ARG A 439 -13.50 -6.10 -87.98
C ARG A 439 -12.43 -5.34 -87.20
N VAL A 440 -11.41 -4.80 -87.87
CA VAL A 440 -10.35 -4.04 -87.18
C VAL A 440 -10.89 -2.74 -86.59
N ASN A 441 -11.76 -2.01 -87.31
CA ASN A 441 -12.41 -0.80 -86.78
C ASN A 441 -13.24 -1.10 -85.51
N ARG A 442 -13.92 -2.24 -85.46
CA ARG A 442 -14.64 -2.70 -84.26
C ARG A 442 -13.69 -2.97 -83.10
N ILE A 443 -12.61 -3.74 -83.32
CA ILE A 443 -11.59 -4.03 -82.30
C ILE A 443 -11.00 -2.73 -81.74
N VAL A 444 -10.63 -1.80 -82.60
CA VAL A 444 -10.09 -0.49 -82.24
C VAL A 444 -11.08 0.31 -81.37
N THR A 445 -12.36 0.23 -81.69
CA THR A 445 -13.42 0.94 -80.95
C THR A 445 -13.71 0.29 -79.60
N GLU A 446 -13.74 -1.05 -79.52
CA GLU A 446 -13.79 -1.80 -78.26
C GLU A 446 -12.60 -1.46 -77.35
N LEU A 447 -11.40 -1.42 -77.92
CA LEU A 447 -10.18 -1.08 -77.20
C LEU A 447 -10.21 0.37 -76.64
N LEU A 448 -10.77 1.32 -77.38
CA LEU A 448 -10.99 2.70 -76.90
C LEU A 448 -11.99 2.78 -75.74
N MET A 449 -13.07 1.99 -75.79
CA MET A 449 -14.07 1.97 -74.72
C MET A 449 -13.51 1.44 -73.40
N LEU A 450 -12.48 0.60 -73.43
CA LEU A 450 -11.71 0.21 -72.25
C LEU A 450 -10.87 1.34 -71.66
N SER A 451 -10.50 2.36 -72.44
CA SER A 451 -9.60 3.43 -71.98
C SER A 451 -10.31 4.58 -71.29
N LYS A 452 -11.45 4.97 -71.84
CA LYS A 452 -12.16 6.17 -71.44
C LYS A 452 -13.65 5.90 -71.63
N PRO A 453 -14.34 5.40 -70.59
CA PRO A 453 -15.77 5.32 -70.66
C PRO A 453 -16.35 6.74 -70.79
N SER A 454 -17.24 6.93 -71.76
CA SER A 454 -18.05 8.13 -71.81
C SER A 454 -18.91 8.21 -70.55
N LYS A 455 -19.01 9.39 -69.92
CA LYS A 455 -19.97 9.58 -68.82
C LYS A 455 -21.37 9.17 -69.32
N PRO A 456 -22.11 8.32 -68.59
CA PRO A 456 -23.43 7.88 -69.01
C PRO A 456 -24.38 9.08 -69.20
N ASP A 457 -25.04 9.16 -70.35
CA ASP A 457 -26.14 10.11 -70.56
C ASP A 457 -27.44 9.51 -70.00
N TYR A 458 -27.67 9.68 -68.70
CA TYR A 458 -28.79 9.10 -68.00
C TYR A 458 -30.14 9.61 -68.51
N ARG A 459 -31.01 8.68 -68.93
CA ARG A 459 -32.41 8.93 -69.28
C ARG A 459 -33.30 7.91 -68.62
N GLU A 460 -34.46 8.37 -68.14
CA GLU A 460 -35.49 7.47 -67.62
C GLU A 460 -36.21 6.77 -68.78
N VAL A 461 -36.10 5.45 -68.85
CA VAL A 461 -36.71 4.64 -69.92
C VAL A 461 -37.32 3.35 -69.37
N PRO A 462 -38.39 2.82 -70.01
CA PRO A 462 -38.88 1.48 -69.70
C PRO A 462 -37.84 0.43 -70.14
N LEU A 463 -37.42 -0.44 -69.23
CA LEU A 463 -36.40 -1.47 -69.51
C LEU A 463 -36.81 -2.38 -70.67
N ALA A 464 -38.06 -2.83 -70.67
CA ALA A 464 -38.62 -3.63 -71.76
C ALA A 464 -38.49 -2.92 -73.13
N GLY A 465 -38.63 -1.59 -73.17
CA GLY A 465 -38.46 -0.82 -74.40
C GLY A 465 -37.03 -0.86 -74.96
N VAL A 466 -36.02 -0.91 -74.09
CA VAL A 466 -34.61 -1.05 -74.50
C VAL A 466 -34.37 -2.45 -75.05
N VAL A 467 -34.84 -3.49 -74.36
CA VAL A 467 -34.72 -4.89 -74.80
C VAL A 467 -35.44 -5.10 -76.14
N HIS A 468 -36.68 -4.64 -76.27
CA HIS A 468 -37.49 -4.76 -77.49
C HIS A 468 -36.86 -4.07 -78.70
N SER A 469 -36.05 -3.02 -78.49
CA SER A 469 -35.36 -2.34 -79.58
C SER A 469 -34.24 -3.17 -80.21
N ILE A 470 -33.63 -4.11 -79.47
CA ILE A 470 -32.53 -4.96 -79.94
C ILE A 470 -32.99 -6.39 -80.27
N LEU A 471 -34.14 -6.84 -79.76
CA LEU A 471 -34.68 -8.17 -80.03
C LEU A 471 -34.81 -8.53 -81.53
N PRO A 472 -35.23 -7.64 -82.46
CA PRO A 472 -35.33 -8.00 -83.87
C PRO A 472 -34.01 -8.45 -84.49
N LEU A 473 -32.91 -7.77 -84.12
CA LEU A 473 -31.57 -8.10 -84.57
C LEU A 473 -31.11 -9.44 -83.98
N MET A 474 -31.29 -9.62 -82.68
CA MET A 474 -30.88 -10.83 -81.97
C MET A 474 -31.73 -12.06 -82.37
N ASN A 475 -33.02 -11.88 -82.68
CA ASN A 475 -33.86 -12.95 -83.20
C ASN A 475 -33.38 -13.43 -84.58
N ALA A 476 -32.98 -12.51 -85.47
CA ALA A 476 -32.42 -12.89 -86.77
C ALA A 476 -31.15 -13.74 -86.61
N GLU A 477 -30.26 -13.36 -85.70
CA GLU A 477 -29.04 -14.10 -85.38
C GLU A 477 -29.34 -15.45 -84.70
N ALA A 478 -30.21 -15.47 -83.69
CA ALA A 478 -30.61 -16.67 -82.99
C ALA A 478 -31.29 -17.70 -83.93
N MET A 479 -32.09 -17.24 -84.89
CA MET A 479 -32.72 -18.11 -85.89
C MET A 479 -31.70 -18.83 -86.78
N LEU A 480 -30.57 -18.18 -87.12
CA LEU A 480 -29.49 -18.81 -87.88
C LEU A 480 -28.83 -19.98 -87.12
N HIS A 481 -28.90 -19.94 -85.78
CA HIS A 481 -28.31 -20.92 -84.88
C HIS A 481 -29.34 -21.87 -84.23
N GLY A 482 -30.62 -21.80 -84.62
CA GLY A 482 -31.67 -22.66 -84.05
C GLY A 482 -31.99 -22.38 -82.57
N ILE A 483 -31.79 -21.14 -82.11
CA ILE A 483 -31.98 -20.73 -80.72
C ILE A 483 -33.32 -20.01 -80.56
N GLN A 484 -34.04 -20.33 -79.48
CA GLN A 484 -35.25 -19.61 -79.09
C GLN A 484 -34.93 -18.52 -78.06
N ILE A 485 -35.31 -17.27 -78.35
CA ILE A 485 -35.23 -16.16 -77.38
C ILE A 485 -36.57 -16.07 -76.62
N VAL A 486 -36.50 -16.05 -75.28
CA VAL A 486 -37.65 -15.92 -74.38
C VAL A 486 -37.51 -14.61 -73.59
N ASP A 487 -38.38 -13.65 -73.91
CA ASP A 487 -38.47 -12.38 -73.19
C ASP A 487 -39.45 -12.49 -72.01
N ARG A 488 -38.96 -12.20 -70.81
CA ARG A 488 -39.71 -12.12 -69.54
C ARG A 488 -39.43 -10.81 -68.81
N CYS A 489 -39.10 -9.75 -69.55
CA CYS A 489 -38.96 -8.43 -68.96
C CYS A 489 -40.34 -7.86 -68.56
N ASP A 490 -40.40 -7.30 -67.35
CA ASP A 490 -41.57 -6.61 -66.83
C ASP A 490 -41.70 -5.25 -67.53
N PRO A 491 -42.80 -4.99 -68.26
CA PRO A 491 -43.01 -3.72 -68.96
C PRO A 491 -43.12 -2.50 -68.04
N SER A 492 -43.41 -2.70 -66.75
CA SER A 492 -43.61 -1.63 -65.77
C SER A 492 -42.32 -1.08 -65.17
N ILE A 493 -41.20 -1.81 -65.29
CA ILE A 493 -39.92 -1.39 -64.71
C ILE A 493 -39.31 -0.25 -65.53
N ARG A 494 -39.07 0.88 -64.85
CA ARG A 494 -38.39 2.06 -65.41
C ARG A 494 -37.03 2.23 -64.73
N ILE A 495 -36.02 2.58 -65.51
CA ILE A 495 -34.63 2.68 -65.05
C ILE A 495 -33.99 3.97 -65.57
N HIS A 496 -33.04 4.51 -64.81
CA HIS A 496 -32.22 5.64 -65.22
C HIS A 496 -30.88 5.14 -65.74
N VAL A 497 -30.70 5.14 -67.06
CA VAL A 497 -29.51 4.58 -67.72
C VAL A 497 -29.15 5.35 -68.98
N ASP A 498 -27.92 5.18 -69.46
CA ASP A 498 -27.58 5.49 -70.84
C ASP A 498 -28.12 4.37 -71.75
N VAL A 499 -29.10 4.73 -72.59
CA VAL A 499 -29.83 3.79 -73.46
C VAL A 499 -28.89 3.08 -74.43
N GLU A 500 -27.92 3.79 -75.01
CA GLU A 500 -27.02 3.21 -76.01
C GLU A 500 -25.97 2.32 -75.34
N GLN A 501 -25.47 2.69 -74.16
CA GLN A 501 -24.58 1.81 -73.38
C GLN A 501 -25.31 0.54 -72.90
N LEU A 502 -26.55 0.65 -72.43
CA LEU A 502 -27.33 -0.53 -72.02
C LEU A 502 -27.62 -1.45 -73.20
N LYS A 503 -27.98 -0.92 -74.38
CA LYS A 503 -28.09 -1.73 -75.61
C LYS A 503 -26.80 -2.46 -75.91
N GLN A 504 -25.65 -1.77 -75.81
CA GLN A 504 -24.35 -2.37 -76.08
C GLN A 504 -24.02 -3.51 -75.10
N ILE A 505 -24.27 -3.31 -73.80
CA ILE A 505 -24.12 -4.36 -72.78
C ILE A 505 -24.97 -5.57 -73.17
N LEU A 506 -26.28 -5.37 -73.40
CA LEU A 506 -27.20 -6.46 -73.70
C LEU A 506 -26.86 -7.18 -75.00
N LEU A 507 -26.50 -6.45 -76.06
CA LEU A 507 -26.04 -7.04 -77.33
C LEU A 507 -24.80 -7.92 -77.13
N ASN A 508 -23.80 -7.44 -76.36
CA ASN A 508 -22.60 -8.20 -76.07
C ASN A 508 -22.91 -9.50 -75.30
N LEU A 509 -23.78 -9.43 -74.29
CA LEU A 509 -24.14 -10.60 -73.48
C LEU A 509 -24.98 -11.60 -74.30
N MET A 510 -26.02 -11.13 -74.98
CA MET A 510 -26.90 -11.97 -75.81
C MET A 510 -26.12 -12.66 -76.93
N LYS A 511 -25.21 -11.94 -77.60
CA LYS A 511 -24.35 -12.52 -78.63
C LYS A 511 -23.42 -13.58 -78.06
N ASN A 512 -22.81 -13.31 -76.90
CA ASN A 512 -21.97 -14.30 -76.21
C ASN A 512 -22.75 -15.57 -75.87
N SER A 513 -23.99 -15.43 -75.41
CA SER A 513 -24.89 -16.54 -75.13
C SER A 513 -25.29 -17.32 -76.38
N ILE A 514 -25.60 -16.64 -77.49
CA ILE A 514 -25.90 -17.28 -78.78
C ILE A 514 -24.71 -18.11 -79.28
N GLU A 515 -23.52 -17.53 -79.26
CA GLU A 515 -22.28 -18.20 -79.71
C GLU A 515 -21.90 -19.40 -78.83
N ALA A 516 -22.32 -19.42 -77.56
CA ALA A 516 -22.10 -20.54 -76.63
C ALA A 516 -23.08 -21.71 -76.84
N MET A 517 -24.12 -21.54 -77.68
CA MET A 517 -25.16 -22.52 -77.98
C MET A 517 -25.07 -23.02 -79.43
N LYS A 518 -23.96 -23.69 -79.76
CA LYS A 518 -23.68 -24.16 -81.14
C LYS A 518 -24.73 -25.14 -81.69
N ASP A 519 -25.35 -25.94 -80.83
CA ASP A 519 -26.33 -26.97 -81.18
C ASP A 519 -27.79 -26.52 -80.95
N GLY A 520 -28.02 -25.21 -80.86
CA GLY A 520 -29.31 -24.63 -80.49
C GLY A 520 -29.53 -24.58 -78.97
N GLY A 521 -30.65 -24.01 -78.54
CA GLY A 521 -30.94 -23.83 -77.12
C GLY A 521 -31.97 -22.74 -76.84
N VAL A 522 -32.02 -22.30 -75.57
CA VAL A 522 -32.91 -21.23 -75.12
C VAL A 522 -32.08 -20.11 -74.48
N LEU A 523 -32.26 -18.89 -74.99
CA LEU A 523 -31.78 -17.66 -74.37
C LEU A 523 -32.96 -16.96 -73.68
N SER A 524 -32.92 -16.81 -72.37
CA SER A 524 -33.95 -16.08 -71.62
C SER A 524 -33.43 -14.74 -71.10
N ILE A 525 -34.24 -13.70 -71.24
CA ILE A 525 -34.01 -12.39 -70.62
C ILE A 525 -35.14 -12.14 -69.63
N GLU A 526 -34.80 -11.92 -68.38
CA GLU A 526 -35.76 -11.67 -67.30
C GLU A 526 -35.34 -10.43 -66.52
N SER A 527 -36.30 -9.61 -66.12
CA SER A 527 -36.04 -8.48 -65.23
C SER A 527 -36.73 -8.69 -63.89
N ARG A 528 -36.00 -8.47 -62.79
CA ARG A 528 -36.52 -8.50 -61.43
C ARG A 528 -36.25 -7.16 -60.76
N LEU A 529 -37.19 -6.71 -59.95
CA LEU A 529 -37.07 -5.48 -59.17
C LEU A 529 -37.01 -5.84 -57.69
N ASP A 530 -36.03 -5.31 -56.97
CA ASP A 530 -36.04 -5.28 -55.51
C ASP A 530 -36.14 -3.83 -54.99
N ASP A 531 -36.08 -3.63 -53.67
CA ASP A 531 -36.23 -2.31 -53.06
C ASP A 531 -35.10 -1.32 -53.39
N GLN A 532 -33.97 -1.79 -53.93
CA GLN A 532 -32.74 -0.99 -54.10
C GLN A 532 -32.23 -0.93 -55.56
N ALA A 533 -32.51 -1.95 -56.36
CA ALA A 533 -31.95 -2.17 -57.67
C ALA A 533 -32.89 -2.93 -58.62
N VAL A 534 -32.62 -2.78 -59.92
CA VAL A 534 -33.16 -3.64 -60.97
C VAL A 534 -32.11 -4.68 -61.35
N HIS A 535 -32.54 -5.94 -61.42
CA HIS A 535 -31.72 -7.06 -61.85
C HIS A 535 -32.17 -7.53 -63.23
N ILE A 536 -31.25 -7.54 -64.19
CA ILE A 536 -31.46 -8.05 -65.54
C ILE A 536 -30.69 -9.38 -65.65
N HIS A 537 -31.44 -10.47 -65.78
CA HIS A 537 -30.92 -11.81 -65.94
C HIS A 537 -30.87 -12.14 -67.44
N VAL A 538 -29.69 -12.49 -67.93
CA VAL A 538 -29.47 -13.05 -69.27
C VAL A 538 -28.98 -14.48 -69.07
N SER A 539 -29.81 -15.47 -69.38
CA SER A 539 -29.50 -16.88 -69.15
C SER A 539 -29.54 -17.69 -70.44
N ASP A 540 -28.54 -18.54 -70.64
CA ASP A 540 -28.46 -19.47 -71.76
C ASP A 540 -28.37 -20.92 -71.29
N THR A 541 -28.69 -21.84 -72.20
CA THR A 541 -28.56 -23.29 -72.01
C THR A 541 -27.32 -23.86 -72.73
N GLY A 542 -26.27 -23.06 -72.90
CA GLY A 542 -25.06 -23.43 -73.64
C GLY A 542 -24.09 -24.32 -72.88
N GLU A 543 -22.85 -24.38 -73.36
CA GLU A 543 -21.79 -25.24 -72.82
C GLU A 543 -21.33 -24.87 -71.39
N GLY A 544 -21.66 -23.66 -70.91
CA GLY A 544 -21.25 -23.17 -69.60
C GLY A 544 -19.73 -22.97 -69.46
N ILE A 545 -19.29 -22.48 -68.30
CA ILE A 545 -17.91 -22.08 -68.03
C ILE A 545 -17.37 -22.91 -66.87
N SER A 546 -16.11 -23.36 -66.96
CA SER A 546 -15.43 -24.08 -65.88
C SER A 546 -15.04 -23.12 -64.74
N GLN A 547 -14.92 -23.65 -63.51
CA GLN A 547 -14.55 -22.83 -62.34
C GLN A 547 -13.18 -22.14 -62.50
N GLU A 548 -12.25 -22.79 -63.22
CA GLU A 548 -10.93 -22.24 -63.52
C GLU A 548 -11.03 -21.00 -64.43
N TYR A 549 -11.90 -21.05 -65.45
CA TYR A 549 -12.07 -19.95 -66.39
C TYR A 549 -12.97 -18.83 -65.86
N LEU A 550 -13.94 -19.14 -64.98
CA LEU A 550 -14.84 -18.15 -64.35
C LEU A 550 -14.09 -17.01 -63.65
N VAL A 551 -12.91 -17.28 -63.06
CA VAL A 551 -12.10 -16.26 -62.37
C VAL A 551 -11.46 -15.27 -63.37
N ARG A 552 -11.32 -15.67 -64.63
CA ARG A 552 -10.55 -14.95 -65.66
C ARG A 552 -11.41 -14.34 -66.77
N ILE A 553 -12.73 -14.59 -66.80
CA ILE A 553 -13.62 -14.09 -67.86
C ILE A 553 -13.69 -12.55 -67.97
N PHE A 554 -13.29 -11.85 -66.92
CA PHE A 554 -13.20 -10.40 -66.89
C PHE A 554 -11.78 -9.87 -67.17
N ASP A 555 -10.80 -10.75 -67.34
CA ASP A 555 -9.46 -10.36 -67.77
C ASP A 555 -9.53 -9.86 -69.22
N PRO A 556 -9.03 -8.65 -69.53
CA PRO A 556 -8.95 -8.18 -70.91
C PRO A 556 -8.18 -9.16 -71.80
N PHE A 557 -8.65 -9.35 -73.04
CA PHE A 557 -8.08 -10.27 -74.03
C PHE A 557 -8.20 -11.76 -73.69
N PHE A 558 -8.82 -12.13 -72.57
CA PHE A 558 -9.11 -13.52 -72.29
C PHE A 558 -10.35 -13.98 -73.09
N SER A 559 -10.14 -14.96 -73.97
CA SER A 559 -11.19 -15.56 -74.79
C SER A 559 -10.88 -17.05 -75.01
N LEU A 560 -11.91 -17.89 -74.96
CA LEU A 560 -11.83 -19.30 -75.34
C LEU A 560 -12.15 -19.52 -76.83
N LYS A 561 -12.50 -18.45 -77.55
CA LYS A 561 -12.92 -18.46 -78.96
C LYS A 561 -11.76 -18.01 -79.85
N GLU A 562 -11.53 -18.72 -80.95
CA GLU A 562 -10.45 -18.42 -81.92
C GLU A 562 -10.58 -17.01 -82.55
N ASP A 563 -11.80 -16.54 -82.79
CA ASP A 563 -12.09 -15.21 -83.36
C ASP A 563 -12.49 -14.14 -82.33
N GLY A 564 -12.50 -14.47 -81.04
CA GLY A 564 -12.97 -13.59 -79.97
C GLY A 564 -11.92 -12.58 -79.52
N THR A 565 -12.30 -11.31 -79.41
CA THR A 565 -11.40 -10.23 -78.97
C THR A 565 -11.08 -10.29 -77.47
N GLY A 566 -11.94 -10.96 -76.68
CA GLY A 566 -11.83 -11.02 -75.22
C GLY A 566 -12.08 -9.68 -74.52
N LEU A 567 -12.66 -8.69 -75.21
CA LEU A 567 -12.91 -7.34 -74.66
C LEU A 567 -14.37 -7.09 -74.28
N GLY A 568 -15.32 -7.84 -74.85
CA GLY A 568 -16.75 -7.59 -74.67
C GLY A 568 -17.25 -7.66 -73.22
N LEU A 569 -16.86 -8.70 -72.47
CA LEU A 569 -17.25 -8.86 -71.06
C LEU A 569 -16.57 -7.83 -70.13
N PRO A 570 -15.25 -7.57 -70.22
CA PRO A 570 -14.61 -6.49 -69.48
C PRO A 570 -15.22 -5.10 -69.74
N ILE A 571 -15.56 -4.79 -71.00
CA ILE A 571 -16.23 -3.52 -71.36
C ILE A 571 -17.61 -3.46 -70.72
N SER A 572 -18.39 -4.54 -70.81
CA SER A 572 -19.74 -4.60 -70.25
C SER A 572 -19.72 -4.41 -68.73
N ARG A 573 -18.78 -5.08 -68.03
CA ARG A 573 -18.57 -4.91 -66.59
C ARG A 573 -18.26 -3.44 -66.23
N ARG A 574 -17.33 -2.82 -66.96
CA ARG A 574 -16.98 -1.41 -66.73
C ARG A 574 -18.14 -0.46 -67.00
N MET A 575 -18.93 -0.68 -68.06
CA MET A 575 -20.13 0.11 -68.33
C MET A 575 -21.15 -0.01 -67.20
N VAL A 576 -21.37 -1.22 -66.67
CA VAL A 576 -22.25 -1.45 -65.51
C VAL A 576 -21.72 -0.76 -64.25
N GLU A 577 -20.42 -0.85 -63.97
CA GLU A 577 -19.77 -0.17 -62.84
C GLU A 577 -19.90 1.36 -62.95
N ASN A 578 -19.79 1.94 -64.16
CA ASN A 578 -20.02 3.38 -64.38
C ASN A 578 -21.48 3.81 -64.16
N HIS A 579 -22.42 2.86 -64.28
CA HIS A 579 -23.82 3.08 -63.90
C HIS A 579 -24.06 2.89 -62.39
N GLY A 580 -23.00 2.68 -61.60
CA GLY A 580 -23.07 2.41 -60.16
C GLY A 580 -23.60 1.01 -59.82
N GLY A 581 -23.63 0.11 -60.81
CA GLY A 581 -24.14 -1.25 -60.72
C GLY A 581 -23.05 -2.32 -60.58
N GLU A 582 -23.49 -3.58 -60.56
CA GLU A 582 -22.62 -4.75 -60.48
C GLU A 582 -23.04 -5.80 -61.53
N LEU A 583 -22.06 -6.54 -62.06
CA LEU A 583 -22.29 -7.63 -63.01
C LEU A 583 -21.78 -8.95 -62.40
N HIS A 584 -22.69 -9.90 -62.24
CA HIS A 584 -22.41 -11.22 -61.66
C HIS A 584 -22.59 -12.33 -62.71
N VAL A 585 -21.80 -13.41 -62.61
CA VAL A 585 -21.88 -14.55 -63.55
C VAL A 585 -21.97 -15.85 -62.78
N ASN A 586 -23.07 -16.56 -62.99
CA ASN A 586 -23.31 -17.90 -62.50
C ASN A 586 -23.25 -18.87 -63.67
N SER A 587 -22.23 -19.72 -63.73
CA SER A 587 -22.11 -20.71 -64.78
C SER A 587 -21.68 -22.06 -64.23
N LYS A 588 -22.14 -23.12 -64.87
CA LYS A 588 -21.66 -24.48 -64.61
C LYS A 588 -21.46 -25.19 -65.93
N LEU A 589 -20.27 -25.77 -66.10
CA LEU A 589 -19.92 -26.55 -67.29
C LEU A 589 -21.02 -27.60 -67.60
N GLY A 590 -21.53 -27.56 -68.83
CA GLY A 590 -22.60 -28.39 -69.38
C GLY A 590 -24.03 -28.02 -68.98
N LYS A 591 -24.24 -26.91 -68.24
CA LYS A 591 -25.58 -26.46 -67.80
C LYS A 591 -25.99 -25.08 -68.31
N GLY A 592 -25.10 -24.37 -68.99
CA GLY A 592 -25.32 -22.99 -69.43
C GLY A 592 -24.78 -21.94 -68.46
N THR A 593 -25.01 -20.67 -68.82
CA THR A 593 -24.54 -19.50 -68.09
C THR A 593 -25.69 -18.55 -67.81
N GLU A 594 -25.70 -17.98 -66.61
CA GLU A 594 -26.56 -16.87 -66.22
C GLU A 594 -25.69 -15.67 -65.87
N ILE A 595 -25.96 -14.54 -66.52
CA ILE A 595 -25.32 -13.25 -66.24
C ILE A 595 -26.37 -12.32 -65.66
N ILE A 596 -26.08 -11.74 -64.49
CA ILE A 596 -26.99 -10.88 -63.74
C ILE A 596 -26.39 -9.48 -63.72
N ILE A 597 -27.10 -8.52 -64.28
CA ILE A 597 -26.75 -7.09 -64.22
C ILE A 597 -27.62 -6.43 -63.16
N SER A 598 -27.01 -5.87 -62.13
CA SER A 598 -27.69 -5.15 -61.05
C SER A 598 -27.45 -3.64 -61.23
N LEU A 599 -28.49 -2.85 -61.49
CA LEU A 599 -28.40 -1.39 -61.63
C LEU A 599 -29.22 -0.69 -60.54
N PRO A 600 -28.72 0.41 -59.95
CA PRO A 600 -29.49 1.16 -58.96
C PRO A 600 -30.69 1.87 -59.62
N LEU A 601 -31.79 2.01 -58.88
CA LEU A 601 -33.03 2.64 -59.39
C LEU A 601 -32.87 4.15 -59.69
N THR A 602 -32.00 4.79 -58.92
CA THR A 602 -31.57 6.17 -59.09
C THR A 602 -30.06 6.21 -59.27
N PRO A 603 -29.53 7.05 -60.18
CA PRO A 603 -28.08 7.24 -60.30
C PRO A 603 -27.50 7.63 -58.93
N LYS A 604 -26.37 7.05 -58.55
CA LYS A 604 -25.60 7.58 -57.41
C LYS A 604 -25.07 8.95 -57.83
N GLU A 605 -25.48 10.01 -57.12
CA GLU A 605 -24.82 11.32 -57.23
C GLU A 605 -23.39 11.15 -56.68
N ASP A 606 -22.39 11.35 -57.55
CA ASP A 606 -20.98 11.49 -57.17
C ASP A 606 -20.73 12.81 -56.40
#